data_AF-A0A8B6DEF6-F1
#
_entry.id   AF-A0A8B6DEF6-F1
#
_cell.length_a   1.000
_cell.length_b   1.000
_cell.length_c   1.000
_cell.angle_alpha   90.00
_cell.angle_beta   90.00
_cell.angle_gamma   90.00
#
_symmetry.space_group_name_H-M   'P 1'
#
loop_
_entity.id
_entity.type
_entity.pdbx_description
1 polymer ?
#
loop_
_entity_poly.entity_id
_entity_poly.type
_entity_poly.pdbx_seq_one_letter_code
_entity_poly.pdbx_strand_id
1 'polypeptide(L)'
;MPMWSLCAQFCSRVKMCKSINFIGSNKTCQINYAEPGEYYGELVESLGNSFAATSTFPKELAGTCQGHDCKLNEVCMPNGTTYYCFPWTQPFAKRNFTQIFVACPGNQQSILTTWKNPSTGMNYDIENIKNPCTNMNNQHIRSTMIDKWGVLPIDQVKVELFKNGELTVQIYFDGHGSTNSDWFSKDRLRSNSFNDLTQSSITNLFSMDGHPNYGRHLFISKRSGGCNADYGWLVVIDISDATSRYCNFDRLPGKAYPYILYGADHHVARFNYDYEVDLADKMIISISMV
;
A
#
# COMPACT_ATOMS: atom_id res chain seq x y z
N MET A 1 -14.45 -28.53 3.52
CA MET A 1 -12.98 -28.55 3.44
C MET A 1 -12.42 -28.36 4.85
N PRO A 2 -11.48 -29.18 5.32
CA PRO A 2 -10.97 -29.01 6.67
C PRO A 2 -10.10 -27.75 6.77
N MET A 3 -10.32 -26.92 7.80
CA MET A 3 -9.76 -25.57 7.95
C MET A 3 -8.21 -25.52 7.90
N TRP A 4 -7.52 -26.62 8.22
CA TRP A 4 -6.06 -26.74 8.11
C TRP A 4 -5.54 -26.55 6.68
N SER A 5 -6.35 -26.92 5.67
CA SER A 5 -5.98 -26.78 4.25
C SER A 5 -5.87 -25.31 3.82
N LEU A 6 -6.70 -24.42 4.41
CA LEU A 6 -6.58 -22.97 4.22
C LEU A 6 -5.31 -22.43 4.88
N CYS A 7 -4.94 -22.90 6.07
CA CYS A 7 -3.69 -22.52 6.72
C CYS A 7 -2.47 -22.91 5.85
N ALA A 8 -2.48 -24.12 5.29
CA ALA A 8 -1.39 -24.64 4.46
C ALA A 8 -1.30 -23.89 3.13
N GLN A 9 -2.45 -23.57 2.50
CA GLN A 9 -2.52 -22.70 1.32
C GLN A 9 -1.90 -21.32 1.58
N PHE A 10 -2.21 -20.73 2.73
CA PHE A 10 -1.71 -19.41 3.09
C PHE A 10 -0.19 -19.44 3.34
N CYS A 11 0.29 -20.38 4.15
CA CYS A 11 1.72 -20.56 4.39
C CYS A 11 2.50 -20.82 3.09
N SER A 12 1.97 -21.62 2.16
CA SER A 12 2.61 -21.88 0.85
C SER A 12 2.82 -20.62 0.00
N ARG A 13 2.13 -19.52 0.31
CA ARG A 13 2.20 -18.24 -0.42
C ARG A 13 3.04 -17.17 0.30
N VAL A 14 3.44 -17.42 1.55
CA VAL A 14 4.33 -16.54 2.33
C VAL A 14 5.76 -17.05 2.18
N LYS A 15 6.63 -16.30 1.49
CA LYS A 15 8.00 -16.71 1.13
C LYS A 15 8.85 -17.19 2.32
N MET A 16 8.58 -16.67 3.52
CA MET A 16 9.30 -17.02 4.74
C MET A 16 8.61 -18.11 5.57
N CYS A 17 7.37 -18.47 5.27
CA CYS A 17 6.69 -19.50 6.05
C CYS A 17 7.37 -20.84 5.82
N LYS A 18 7.67 -21.52 6.91
CA LYS A 18 8.27 -22.85 6.91
C LYS A 18 7.37 -23.90 7.55
N SER A 19 6.45 -23.52 8.43
CA SER A 19 5.47 -24.43 9.04
C SER A 19 4.22 -23.71 9.56
N ILE A 20 3.19 -24.47 9.91
CA ILE A 20 1.95 -23.98 10.52
C ILE A 20 1.58 -24.76 11.79
N ASN A 21 0.94 -24.09 12.74
CA ASN A 21 0.16 -24.72 13.80
C ASN A 21 -1.33 -24.45 13.56
N PHE A 22 -2.14 -25.50 13.55
CA PHE A 22 -3.60 -25.41 13.50
C PHE A 22 -4.18 -25.68 14.89
N ILE A 23 -4.92 -24.70 15.40
CA ILE A 23 -5.57 -24.76 16.71
C ILE A 23 -7.03 -25.14 16.50
N GLY A 24 -7.35 -26.42 16.66
CA GLY A 24 -8.68 -26.96 16.34
C GLY A 24 -9.82 -26.40 17.19
N SER A 25 -9.54 -25.98 18.43
CA SER A 25 -10.54 -25.47 19.37
C SER A 25 -11.15 -24.13 18.96
N ASN A 26 -10.34 -23.22 18.41
CA ASN A 26 -10.77 -21.88 17.96
C ASN A 26 -10.67 -21.70 16.44
N LYS A 27 -10.29 -22.74 15.71
CA LYS A 27 -10.13 -22.77 14.24
C LYS A 27 -9.13 -21.72 13.73
N THR A 28 -8.07 -21.44 14.48
CA THR A 28 -7.03 -20.47 14.08
C THR A 28 -5.79 -21.14 13.51
N CYS A 29 -5.06 -20.40 12.69
CA CYS A 29 -3.77 -20.80 12.11
C CYS A 29 -2.69 -19.88 12.69
N GLN A 30 -1.59 -20.46 13.16
CA GLN A 30 -0.34 -19.75 13.41
C GLN A 30 0.68 -20.14 12.33
N ILE A 31 1.40 -19.14 11.84
CA ILE A 31 2.39 -19.29 10.77
C ILE A 31 3.76 -19.14 11.42
N ASN A 32 4.65 -20.07 11.10
CA ASN A 32 5.98 -20.10 11.66
C ASN A 32 7.01 -19.97 10.53
N TYR A 33 8.11 -19.27 10.83
CA TYR A 33 9.21 -19.01 9.88
C TYR A 33 10.40 -19.98 10.05
N ALA A 34 10.22 -21.04 10.86
CA ALA A 34 11.22 -22.06 11.13
C ALA A 34 10.68 -23.48 10.85
N GLU A 35 11.56 -24.39 10.45
CA GLU A 35 11.29 -25.84 10.36
C GLU A 35 11.52 -26.55 11.71
N PRO A 36 10.91 -27.74 11.91
CA PRO A 36 11.22 -28.59 13.05
C PRO A 36 12.73 -28.83 13.16
N GLY A 37 13.31 -28.43 14.30
CA GLY A 37 14.72 -28.65 14.60
C GLY A 37 15.69 -27.55 14.15
N GLU A 38 15.22 -26.48 13.48
CA GLU A 38 16.11 -25.38 13.08
C GLU A 38 16.52 -24.45 14.24
N TYR A 39 15.79 -24.41 15.37
CA TYR A 39 16.16 -23.63 16.56
C TYR A 39 15.55 -24.21 17.86
N TYR A 40 16.37 -24.36 18.92
CA TYR A 40 15.90 -24.66 20.28
C TYR A 40 15.08 -23.47 20.79
N GLY A 41 13.75 -23.50 20.66
CA GLY A 41 12.92 -22.45 21.27
C GLY A 41 11.41 -22.43 20.96
N GLU A 42 10.94 -22.92 19.80
CA GLU A 42 9.50 -22.74 19.45
C GLU A 42 8.83 -23.99 18.86
N LEU A 43 9.31 -25.20 19.20
CA LEU A 43 8.41 -26.34 19.26
C LEU A 43 7.59 -26.22 20.54
N VAL A 44 6.58 -25.37 20.53
CA VAL A 44 5.49 -25.51 21.49
C VAL A 44 4.49 -26.47 20.87
N GLU A 45 4.79 -27.77 21.00
CA GLU A 45 3.83 -28.87 20.74
C GLU A 45 2.50 -28.69 21.50
N SER A 46 2.39 -27.68 22.38
CA SER A 46 1.22 -27.40 23.20
C SER A 46 0.35 -26.22 22.75
N LEU A 47 0.55 -25.59 21.58
CA LEU A 47 -0.30 -24.46 21.13
C LEU A 47 -1.34 -24.82 20.07
N GLY A 48 -1.24 -25.96 19.37
CA GLY A 48 -2.21 -26.39 18.36
C GLY A 48 -2.41 -27.90 18.35
N ASN A 49 -3.59 -28.35 17.91
CA ASN A 49 -3.93 -29.77 17.84
C ASN A 49 -3.30 -30.47 16.61
N SER A 50 -2.74 -29.70 15.66
CA SER A 50 -2.11 -30.25 14.46
C SER A 50 -1.01 -29.31 13.95
N PHE A 51 0.15 -29.87 13.65
CA PHE A 51 1.31 -29.18 13.09
C PHE A 51 1.57 -29.70 11.67
N ALA A 52 2.04 -28.83 10.76
CA ALA A 52 2.52 -29.25 9.44
C ALA A 52 3.65 -28.36 8.93
N ALA A 53 4.75 -28.97 8.47
CA ALA A 53 5.82 -28.28 7.77
C ALA A 53 5.47 -28.09 6.29
N THR A 54 6.00 -27.04 5.66
CA THR A 54 5.78 -26.76 4.23
C THR A 54 6.19 -27.92 3.33
N SER A 55 7.25 -28.64 3.69
CA SER A 55 7.71 -29.85 3.00
C SER A 55 6.68 -30.98 2.98
N THR A 56 5.74 -30.99 3.93
CA THR A 56 4.67 -32.00 4.04
C THR A 56 3.36 -31.56 3.40
N PHE A 57 3.31 -30.35 2.83
CA PHE A 57 2.11 -29.86 2.18
C PHE A 57 1.83 -30.62 0.88
N PRO A 58 0.56 -30.95 0.58
CA PRO A 58 0.18 -31.47 -0.73
C PRO A 58 0.62 -30.49 -1.82
N LYS A 59 1.22 -31.00 -2.90
CA LYS A 59 1.65 -30.18 -4.06
C LYS A 59 0.47 -29.52 -4.79
N GLU A 60 -0.74 -29.99 -4.53
CA GLU A 60 -2.01 -29.53 -5.11
C GLU A 60 -2.94 -29.00 -4.01
N LEU A 61 -2.47 -28.01 -3.24
CA LEU A 61 -3.30 -27.30 -2.26
C LEU A 61 -4.40 -26.42 -2.92
N ALA A 62 -4.90 -26.76 -4.11
CA ALA A 62 -6.16 -26.22 -4.60
C ALA A 62 -7.28 -26.96 -3.88
N GLY A 63 -8.16 -26.23 -3.18
CA GLY A 63 -9.28 -26.86 -2.50
C GLY A 63 -10.13 -27.65 -3.49
N THR A 64 -10.35 -28.94 -3.27
CA THR A 64 -11.19 -29.77 -4.13
C THR A 64 -12.62 -29.23 -4.12
N CYS A 65 -13.08 -28.75 -5.28
CA CYS A 65 -14.44 -28.25 -5.45
C CYS A 65 -15.27 -29.43 -5.97
N GLN A 66 -16.43 -29.72 -5.38
CA GLN A 66 -17.15 -30.98 -5.60
C GLN A 66 -17.25 -31.33 -7.11
N GLY A 67 -16.43 -32.28 -7.58
CA GLY A 67 -16.37 -32.74 -8.97
C GLY A 67 -15.39 -32.06 -9.94
N HIS A 68 -14.60 -31.05 -9.53
CA HIS A 68 -13.57 -30.41 -10.37
C HIS A 68 -12.49 -29.65 -9.57
N ASP A 69 -11.29 -29.56 -10.12
CA ASP A 69 -10.16 -28.87 -9.50
C ASP A 69 -10.15 -27.37 -9.87
N CYS A 70 -9.98 -26.51 -8.86
CA CYS A 70 -9.76 -25.08 -9.09
C CYS A 70 -8.32 -24.82 -9.56
N LYS A 71 -8.13 -23.79 -10.39
CA LYS A 71 -6.80 -23.44 -10.89
C LYS A 71 -5.91 -22.84 -9.79
N LEU A 72 -4.61 -22.79 -10.05
CA LEU A 72 -3.66 -22.04 -9.23
C LEU A 72 -4.16 -20.60 -9.04
N ASN A 73 -4.26 -20.14 -7.79
CA ASN A 73 -4.83 -18.85 -7.35
C ASN A 73 -6.36 -18.72 -7.37
N GLU A 74 -7.12 -19.80 -7.50
CA GLU A 74 -8.58 -19.79 -7.27
C GLU A 74 -8.93 -20.40 -5.90
N VAL A 75 -10.08 -19.99 -5.33
CA VAL A 75 -10.66 -20.54 -4.10
C VAL A 75 -12.06 -21.06 -4.40
N CYS A 76 -12.37 -22.27 -3.95
CA CYS A 76 -13.69 -22.86 -4.05
C CYS A 76 -14.66 -22.20 -3.05
N MET A 77 -15.74 -21.58 -3.54
CA MET A 77 -16.77 -20.94 -2.72
C MET A 77 -18.15 -21.62 -2.90
N PRO A 78 -18.87 -21.93 -1.80
CA PRO A 78 -20.24 -22.43 -1.87
C PRO A 78 -21.25 -21.30 -2.14
N ASN A 79 -22.26 -21.57 -2.98
CA ASN A 79 -23.43 -20.73 -3.19
C ASN A 79 -24.68 -21.62 -3.27
N GLY A 80 -25.44 -21.66 -2.18
CA GLY A 80 -26.55 -22.61 -2.01
C GLY A 80 -26.05 -24.05 -2.07
N THR A 81 -26.58 -24.83 -3.02
CA THR A 81 -26.18 -26.23 -3.30
C THR A 81 -25.07 -26.34 -4.35
N THR A 82 -24.58 -25.22 -4.89
CA THR A 82 -23.58 -25.16 -5.98
C THR A 82 -22.22 -24.64 -5.47
N TYR A 83 -21.15 -24.99 -6.19
CA TYR A 83 -19.77 -24.59 -5.85
C TYR A 83 -19.10 -23.95 -7.06
N TYR A 84 -18.32 -22.89 -6.85
CA TYR A 84 -17.62 -22.17 -7.91
C TYR A 84 -16.16 -21.93 -7.53
N CYS A 85 -15.25 -22.08 -8.49
CA CYS A 85 -13.87 -21.61 -8.36
C CYS A 85 -13.84 -20.10 -8.63
N PHE A 86 -13.50 -19.33 -7.62
CA PHE A 86 -13.40 -17.89 -7.70
C PHE A 86 -11.92 -17.48 -7.75
N PRO A 87 -11.47 -16.66 -8.71
CA PRO A 87 -10.13 -16.08 -8.66
C PRO A 87 -9.92 -15.42 -7.31
N TRP A 88 -8.85 -15.79 -6.60
CA TRP A 88 -8.42 -15.07 -5.41
C TRP A 88 -7.82 -13.73 -5.85
N THR A 89 -8.65 -12.86 -6.40
CA THR A 89 -8.61 -11.48 -5.99
C THR A 89 -9.38 -11.50 -4.69
N GLN A 90 -8.73 -11.30 -3.54
CA GLN A 90 -9.53 -10.83 -2.41
C GLN A 90 -10.39 -9.68 -2.96
N PRO A 91 -11.70 -9.64 -2.69
CA PRO A 91 -12.39 -8.38 -2.85
C PRO A 91 -11.49 -7.38 -2.13
N PHE A 92 -10.99 -6.37 -2.83
CA PHE A 92 -10.12 -5.33 -2.26
C PHE A 92 -10.78 -4.64 -1.03
N ALA A 93 -12.03 -4.98 -0.73
CA ALA A 93 -12.81 -4.66 0.45
C ALA A 93 -12.63 -5.70 1.58
N LYS A 94 -12.08 -5.22 2.71
CA LYS A 94 -11.89 -5.85 4.04
C LYS A 94 -10.52 -6.47 4.34
N ARG A 95 -9.45 -5.78 3.95
CA ARG A 95 -8.23 -5.81 4.77
C ARG A 95 -8.29 -4.69 5.79
N ASN A 96 -7.91 -4.99 7.04
CA ASN A 96 -7.73 -3.96 8.05
C ASN A 96 -6.46 -3.19 7.67
N PHE A 97 -6.66 -2.01 7.11
CA PHE A 97 -5.59 -1.07 6.86
C PHE A 97 -5.32 -0.32 8.16
N THR A 98 -4.05 -0.13 8.49
CA THR A 98 -3.59 0.75 9.56
C THR A 98 -3.00 2.00 8.93
N GLN A 99 -3.53 3.18 9.27
CA GLN A 99 -2.93 4.46 8.87
C GLN A 99 -1.56 4.63 9.52
N ILE A 100 -0.54 4.88 8.69
CA ILE A 100 0.85 5.04 9.15
C ILE A 100 1.42 6.41 8.81
N PHE A 101 0.76 7.18 7.96
CA PHE A 101 1.18 8.52 7.62
C PHE A 101 0.01 9.40 7.19
N VAL A 102 0.03 10.66 7.61
CA VAL A 102 -0.87 11.71 7.14
C VAL A 102 -0.04 12.90 6.68
N ALA A 103 -0.12 13.20 5.39
CA ALA A 103 0.42 14.40 4.78
C ALA A 103 -0.63 15.53 4.83
N CYS A 104 -0.21 16.68 5.37
CA CYS A 104 -1.03 17.88 5.58
C CYS A 104 -0.42 19.06 4.80
N PRO A 105 -0.88 19.30 3.55
CA PRO A 105 -0.45 20.41 2.71
C PRO A 105 -0.45 21.80 3.37
N GLY A 106 0.42 22.68 2.88
CA GLY A 106 0.47 24.10 3.25
C GLY A 106 1.16 24.42 4.57
N ASN A 107 1.78 23.44 5.23
CA ASN A 107 2.41 23.61 6.55
C ASN A 107 3.91 23.96 6.50
N GLN A 108 4.49 24.13 5.31
CA GLN A 108 5.91 24.41 5.10
C GLN A 108 6.85 23.34 5.66
N GLN A 109 6.40 22.10 5.79
CA GLN A 109 7.22 20.94 6.14
C GLN A 109 7.27 19.99 4.94
N SER A 110 8.42 19.36 4.70
CA SER A 110 8.51 18.42 3.59
C SER A 110 7.81 17.10 3.92
N ILE A 111 6.93 16.64 3.03
CA ILE A 111 6.27 15.33 3.11
C ILE A 111 7.30 14.22 3.01
N LEU A 112 8.20 14.27 2.02
CA LEU A 112 9.20 13.22 1.81
C LEU A 112 10.22 13.18 2.94
N THR A 113 10.68 14.34 3.42
CA THR A 113 11.62 14.44 4.54
C THR A 113 10.99 13.87 5.82
N THR A 114 9.73 14.23 6.10
CA THR A 114 9.02 13.69 7.25
C THR A 114 8.88 12.17 7.13
N TRP A 115 8.43 11.67 5.97
CA TRP A 115 8.33 10.22 5.73
C TRP A 115 9.65 9.49 6.02
N LYS A 116 10.78 10.00 5.51
CA LYS A 116 12.09 9.37 5.64
C LYS A 116 12.73 9.53 7.03
N ASN A 117 12.33 10.51 7.84
CA ASN A 117 13.01 10.81 9.09
C ASN A 117 12.37 10.12 10.32
N PRO A 118 13.04 9.13 10.94
CA PRO A 118 12.54 8.42 12.12
C PRO A 118 12.25 9.33 13.32
N SER A 119 12.94 10.47 13.46
CA SER A 119 12.82 11.35 14.63
C SER A 119 11.47 12.06 14.73
N THR A 120 10.68 12.03 13.66
CA THR A 120 9.33 12.65 13.61
C THR A 120 8.21 11.65 13.87
N GLY A 121 8.56 10.37 14.08
CA GLY A 121 7.60 9.30 14.30
C GLY A 121 6.92 9.37 15.67
N MET A 122 5.63 9.08 15.67
CA MET A 122 4.81 8.90 16.86
C MET A 122 4.39 7.44 17.01
N ASN A 123 4.11 7.01 18.24
CA ASN A 123 3.65 5.66 18.57
C ASN A 123 2.11 5.57 18.71
N TYR A 124 1.38 6.60 18.26
CA TYR A 124 -0.07 6.69 18.41
C TYR A 124 -0.80 5.98 17.27
N ASP A 125 -2.02 5.53 17.59
CA ASP A 125 -3.01 5.08 16.63
C ASP A 125 -3.57 6.29 15.86
N ILE A 126 -3.00 6.54 14.68
CA ILE A 126 -3.33 7.68 13.81
C ILE A 126 -4.83 7.72 13.48
N GLU A 127 -5.48 6.55 13.43
CA GLU A 127 -6.88 6.42 12.99
C GLU A 127 -7.87 7.08 13.95
N ASN A 128 -7.50 7.24 15.22
CA ASN A 128 -8.32 7.90 16.23
C ASN A 128 -8.23 9.43 16.17
N ILE A 129 -7.32 9.98 15.36
CA ILE A 129 -7.17 11.42 15.19
C ILE A 129 -8.21 11.90 14.18
N LYS A 130 -9.37 12.34 14.68
CA LYS A 130 -10.34 13.07 13.85
C LYS A 130 -9.67 14.30 13.27
N ASN A 131 -9.94 14.63 12.00
CA ASN A 131 -9.43 15.83 11.31
C ASN A 131 -7.93 16.10 11.58
N PRO A 132 -7.03 15.17 11.22
CA PRO A 132 -5.63 15.20 11.65
C PRO A 132 -4.90 16.49 11.29
N CYS A 133 -5.12 17.02 10.09
CA CYS A 133 -4.49 18.28 9.65
C CYS A 133 -5.02 19.50 10.40
N THR A 134 -6.23 19.49 10.95
CA THR A 134 -6.70 20.59 11.80
C THR A 134 -6.23 20.42 13.23
N ASN A 135 -6.36 19.20 13.78
CA ASN A 135 -6.15 18.93 15.20
C ASN A 135 -4.67 18.81 15.61
N MET A 136 -3.76 18.61 14.65
CA MET A 136 -2.32 18.54 14.89
C MET A 136 -1.58 19.80 14.42
N ASN A 137 -2.22 20.98 14.49
CA ASN A 137 -1.64 22.25 14.02
C ASN A 137 -1.09 22.18 12.58
N ASN A 138 -1.81 21.48 11.70
CA ASN A 138 -1.41 21.22 10.31
C ASN A 138 -0.09 20.46 10.12
N GLN A 139 0.45 19.83 11.16
CA GLN A 139 1.66 19.02 11.03
C GLN A 139 1.38 17.69 10.32
N HIS A 140 2.40 17.19 9.62
CA HIS A 140 2.38 15.82 9.14
C HIS A 140 2.40 14.85 10.32
N ILE A 141 1.71 13.72 10.17
CA ILE A 141 1.67 12.68 11.19
C ILE A 141 2.38 11.46 10.63
N ARG A 142 3.31 10.89 11.39
CA ARG A 142 4.12 9.75 10.97
C ARG A 142 4.12 8.68 12.05
N SER A 143 3.90 7.43 11.68
CA SER A 143 3.99 6.28 12.58
C SER A 143 5.40 5.71 12.63
N THR A 144 5.83 5.24 13.80
CA THR A 144 7.07 4.45 13.96
C THR A 144 7.04 3.10 13.21
N MET A 145 5.88 2.67 12.70
CA MET A 145 5.77 1.48 11.85
C MET A 145 6.56 1.61 10.55
N ILE A 146 6.73 2.83 10.03
CA ILE A 146 7.56 3.10 8.83
C ILE A 146 9.03 2.71 9.08
N ASP A 147 9.51 2.84 10.31
CA ASP A 147 10.88 2.47 10.70
C ASP A 147 11.05 0.95 10.87
N LYS A 148 9.93 0.25 11.11
CA LYS A 148 9.89 -1.22 11.27
C LYS A 148 9.57 -1.94 9.97
N TRP A 149 9.51 -1.24 8.84
CA TRP A 149 9.08 -1.79 7.55
C TRP A 149 9.74 -3.13 7.20
N GLY A 150 11.05 -3.25 7.39
CA GLY A 150 11.83 -4.45 7.03
C GLY A 150 11.50 -5.72 7.84
N VAL A 151 10.75 -5.60 8.94
CA VAL A 151 10.30 -6.73 9.78
C VAL A 151 8.79 -6.90 9.79
N LEU A 152 8.04 -5.96 9.22
CA LEU A 152 6.58 -6.05 9.14
C LEU A 152 6.17 -6.89 7.93
N PRO A 153 5.22 -7.83 8.06
CA PRO A 153 4.71 -8.62 6.94
C PRO A 153 3.70 -7.79 6.12
N ILE A 154 4.19 -6.73 5.48
CA ILE A 154 3.34 -5.79 4.72
C ILE A 154 2.84 -6.48 3.45
N ASP A 155 1.52 -6.58 3.33
CA ASP A 155 0.83 -7.18 2.19
C ASP A 155 0.55 -6.12 1.13
N GLN A 156 -0.03 -4.99 1.54
CA GLN A 156 -0.39 -3.88 0.66
C GLN A 156 -0.08 -2.55 1.29
N VAL A 157 0.21 -1.58 0.42
CA VAL A 157 0.27 -0.16 0.77
C VAL A 157 -0.84 0.56 0.02
N LYS A 158 -1.58 1.41 0.71
CA LYS A 158 -2.68 2.18 0.16
C LYS A 158 -2.39 3.67 0.31
N VAL A 159 -2.55 4.43 -0.77
CA VAL A 159 -2.48 5.88 -0.80
C VAL A 159 -3.87 6.42 -1.04
N GLU A 160 -4.32 7.36 -0.22
CA GLU A 160 -5.62 8.01 -0.32
C GLU A 160 -5.46 9.52 -0.34
N LEU A 161 -6.08 10.19 -1.32
CA LEU A 161 -6.17 11.64 -1.40
C LEU A 161 -7.58 12.08 -1.04
N PHE A 162 -7.67 13.19 -0.32
CA PHE A 162 -8.93 13.79 0.06
C PHE A 162 -9.02 15.21 -0.47
N LYS A 163 -10.20 15.58 -0.98
CA LYS A 163 -10.55 16.95 -1.38
C LYS A 163 -11.89 17.31 -0.76
N ASN A 164 -11.99 18.46 -0.11
CA ASN A 164 -13.15 18.89 0.66
C ASN A 164 -13.61 17.87 1.72
N GLY A 165 -12.67 17.10 2.27
CA GLY A 165 -12.95 16.04 3.25
C GLY A 165 -13.44 14.72 2.67
N GLU A 166 -13.67 14.61 1.36
CA GLU A 166 -14.12 13.39 0.68
C GLU A 166 -12.95 12.67 0.01
N LEU A 167 -12.98 11.33 0.02
CA LEU A 167 -12.01 10.48 -0.67
C LEU A 167 -12.19 10.67 -2.19
N THR A 168 -11.13 11.09 -2.88
CA THR A 168 -11.17 11.33 -4.34
C THR A 168 -10.28 10.36 -5.11
N VAL A 169 -9.05 10.10 -4.63
CA VAL A 169 -8.12 9.18 -5.28
C VAL A 169 -7.69 8.13 -4.29
N GLN A 170 -7.69 6.87 -4.74
CA GLN A 170 -7.15 5.75 -3.99
C GLN A 170 -6.23 4.93 -4.89
N ILE A 171 -5.06 4.54 -4.38
CA ILE A 171 -4.05 3.76 -5.12
C ILE A 171 -3.55 2.63 -4.22
N TYR A 172 -3.53 1.42 -4.75
CA TYR A 172 -3.07 0.23 -4.06
C TYR A 172 -1.77 -0.28 -4.68
N PHE A 173 -0.83 -0.60 -3.80
CA PHE A 173 0.47 -1.16 -4.14
C PHE A 173 0.69 -2.50 -3.46
N ASP A 174 1.51 -3.33 -4.09
CA ASP A 174 2.06 -4.54 -3.51
C ASP A 174 3.14 -4.22 -2.48
N GLY A 175 2.86 -4.55 -1.23
CA GLY A 175 3.79 -4.35 -0.11
C GLY A 175 4.84 -5.45 0.02
N HIS A 176 4.65 -6.61 -0.61
CA HIS A 176 5.51 -7.78 -0.38
C HIS A 176 6.96 -7.51 -0.77
N GLY A 177 7.88 -7.73 0.18
CA GLY A 177 9.32 -7.54 -0.03
C GLY A 177 9.68 -6.11 -0.45
N SER A 178 8.82 -5.13 -0.16
CA SER A 178 9.16 -3.72 -0.31
C SER A 178 9.94 -3.21 0.89
N THR A 179 10.58 -2.07 0.70
CA THR A 179 11.16 -1.19 1.70
C THR A 179 10.26 0.03 1.85
N ASN A 180 10.50 0.83 2.88
CA ASN A 180 9.82 2.12 3.04
C ASN A 180 10.17 3.17 1.96
N SER A 181 10.94 2.81 0.92
CA SER A 181 11.41 3.73 -0.12
C SER A 181 11.08 3.31 -1.56
N ASP A 182 10.78 2.04 -1.82
CA ASP A 182 10.52 1.49 -3.16
C ASP A 182 9.09 0.94 -3.37
N TRP A 183 8.26 0.94 -2.31
CA TRP A 183 6.87 0.45 -2.39
C TRP A 183 6.02 1.27 -3.37
N PHE A 184 6.29 2.56 -3.50
CA PHE A 184 5.65 3.45 -4.46
C PHE A 184 6.36 3.34 -5.81
N SER A 185 6.01 2.33 -6.58
CA SER A 185 6.59 2.09 -7.90
C SER A 185 5.57 1.44 -8.83
N LYS A 186 5.80 1.60 -10.13
CA LYS A 186 4.92 1.05 -11.16
C LYS A 186 4.80 -0.48 -11.07
N ASP A 187 5.90 -1.18 -10.82
CA ASP A 187 5.90 -2.65 -10.75
C ASP A 187 5.09 -3.20 -9.59
N ARG A 188 4.83 -2.37 -8.58
CA ARG A 188 4.01 -2.69 -7.42
C ARG A 188 2.58 -2.19 -7.56
N LEU A 189 2.22 -1.43 -8.60
CA LEU A 189 0.85 -0.94 -8.79
C LEU A 189 -0.12 -2.12 -8.95
N ARG A 190 -1.19 -2.15 -8.15
CA ARG A 190 -2.21 -3.21 -8.20
C ARG A 190 -3.53 -2.69 -8.74
N SER A 191 -4.02 -1.58 -8.21
CA SER A 191 -5.25 -0.94 -8.64
C SER A 191 -5.23 0.53 -8.25
N ASN A 192 -6.05 1.35 -8.89
CA ASN A 192 -6.13 2.78 -8.61
C ASN A 192 -7.46 3.37 -9.11
N SER A 193 -7.78 4.60 -8.68
CA SER A 193 -8.99 5.33 -9.09
C SER A 193 -8.87 6.08 -10.42
N PHE A 194 -7.67 6.19 -11.01
CA PHE A 194 -7.53 6.82 -12.34
C PHE A 194 -8.00 5.88 -13.45
N ASN A 195 -8.74 6.44 -14.40
CA ASN A 195 -9.40 5.69 -15.47
C ASN A 195 -8.40 5.18 -16.53
N ASP A 196 -7.25 5.83 -16.67
CA ASP A 196 -6.26 5.58 -17.73
C ASP A 196 -4.85 5.24 -17.22
N LEU A 197 -4.67 5.10 -15.91
CA LEU A 197 -3.45 4.57 -15.30
C LEU A 197 -3.56 3.05 -15.14
N THR A 198 -2.79 2.33 -15.96
CA THR A 198 -2.73 0.87 -15.97
C THR A 198 -1.29 0.39 -15.86
N GLN A 199 -1.08 -0.92 -15.64
CA GLN A 199 0.26 -1.51 -15.68
C GLN A 199 0.96 -1.29 -17.04
N SER A 200 0.19 -1.15 -18.12
CA SER A 200 0.71 -0.92 -19.47
C SER A 200 1.03 0.55 -19.76
N SER A 201 0.53 1.50 -18.94
CA SER A 201 0.71 2.93 -19.17
C SER A 201 2.19 3.30 -19.14
N ILE A 202 2.69 4.00 -20.16
CA ILE A 202 4.08 4.45 -20.21
C ILE A 202 4.30 5.50 -19.12
N THR A 203 5.36 5.35 -18.33
CA THR A 203 5.77 6.30 -17.29
C THR A 203 7.27 6.49 -17.34
N ASN A 204 7.74 7.73 -17.24
CA ASN A 204 9.17 8.02 -17.14
C ASN A 204 9.63 8.29 -15.70
N LEU A 205 8.73 8.68 -14.81
CA LEU A 205 8.97 8.79 -13.38
C LEU A 205 7.78 8.18 -12.63
N PHE A 206 8.05 7.16 -11.81
CA PHE A 206 7.08 6.56 -10.89
C PHE A 206 7.81 6.13 -9.64
N SER A 207 8.05 7.08 -8.72
CA SER A 207 8.78 6.83 -7.49
C SER A 207 8.46 7.84 -6.40
N MET A 208 8.80 7.49 -5.15
CA MET A 208 8.74 8.42 -4.02
C MET A 208 9.65 9.63 -4.22
N ASP A 209 10.86 9.42 -4.73
CA ASP A 209 11.84 10.49 -4.94
C ASP A 209 11.46 11.40 -6.12
N GLY A 210 10.73 10.87 -7.11
CA GLY A 210 10.22 11.61 -8.25
C GLY A 210 11.33 12.34 -9.02
N HIS A 211 11.22 13.66 -9.11
CA HIS A 211 12.21 14.56 -9.71
C HIS A 211 12.80 15.50 -8.64
N PRO A 212 13.80 15.03 -7.85
CA PRO A 212 14.26 15.74 -6.65
C PRO A 212 14.87 17.12 -6.93
N ASN A 213 15.50 17.32 -8.09
CA ASN A 213 16.06 18.62 -8.50
C ASN A 213 15.00 19.74 -8.61
N TYR A 214 13.72 19.38 -8.73
CA TYR A 214 12.60 20.32 -8.77
C TYR A 214 11.67 20.19 -7.57
N GLY A 215 12.04 19.39 -6.56
CA GLY A 215 11.21 19.15 -5.38
C GLY A 215 9.89 18.46 -5.67
N ARG A 216 9.83 17.64 -6.73
CA ARG A 216 8.63 16.90 -7.14
C ARG A 216 8.75 15.48 -6.64
N HIS A 217 7.99 15.12 -5.62
CA HIS A 217 8.06 13.80 -4.97
C HIS A 217 6.74 13.05 -5.13
N LEU A 218 6.73 11.76 -4.75
CA LEU A 218 5.61 10.84 -4.94
C LEU A 218 4.97 11.03 -6.31
N PHE A 219 5.81 10.95 -7.34
CA PHE A 219 5.48 11.43 -8.67
C PHE A 219 5.10 10.26 -9.56
N ILE A 220 3.88 10.27 -10.10
CA ILE A 220 3.40 9.37 -11.15
C ILE A 220 3.32 10.19 -12.45
N SER A 221 4.41 10.21 -13.21
CA SER A 221 4.55 10.94 -14.47
C SER A 221 4.41 9.99 -15.66
N LYS A 222 3.53 10.34 -16.60
CA LYS A 222 3.48 9.73 -17.93
C LYS A 222 4.70 10.14 -18.75
N ARG A 223 4.98 11.44 -18.71
CA ARG A 223 6.11 12.09 -19.37
C ARG A 223 6.50 13.31 -18.57
N SER A 224 7.80 13.48 -18.36
CA SER A 224 8.39 14.73 -17.92
C SER A 224 9.38 15.19 -18.99
N GLY A 225 9.07 16.34 -19.59
CA GLY A 225 9.78 16.87 -20.75
C GLY A 225 9.91 18.39 -20.73
N GLY A 226 9.68 19.01 -19.56
CA GLY A 226 9.58 20.45 -19.38
C GLY A 226 8.14 20.89 -19.15
N CYS A 227 7.91 22.15 -18.75
CA CYS A 227 6.64 22.58 -18.17
C CYS A 227 5.39 22.32 -19.02
N ASN A 228 5.47 22.52 -20.34
CA ASN A 228 4.34 22.26 -21.25
C ASN A 228 4.20 20.77 -21.65
N ALA A 229 5.18 19.95 -21.26
CA ALA A 229 5.30 18.53 -21.56
C ALA A 229 5.31 17.63 -20.31
N ASP A 230 5.10 18.21 -19.13
CA ASP A 230 4.99 17.49 -17.87
C ASP A 230 3.54 17.04 -17.68
N TYR A 231 3.30 15.75 -17.90
CA TYR A 231 1.99 15.11 -17.81
C TYR A 231 2.06 13.92 -16.86
N GLY A 232 1.01 13.71 -16.08
CA GLY A 232 0.96 12.60 -15.13
C GLY A 232 -0.34 12.57 -14.36
N TRP A 233 -0.36 11.73 -13.32
CA TRP A 233 -1.57 11.46 -12.54
C TRP A 233 -1.49 12.05 -11.13
N LEU A 234 -0.29 12.12 -10.55
CA LEU A 234 -0.07 12.58 -9.19
C LEU A 234 1.32 13.18 -9.06
N VAL A 235 1.45 14.33 -8.41
CA VAL A 235 2.73 14.90 -8.01
C VAL A 235 2.60 15.66 -6.69
N VAL A 236 3.56 15.47 -5.79
CA VAL A 236 3.70 16.25 -4.56
C VAL A 236 4.78 17.30 -4.79
N ILE A 237 4.40 18.57 -4.72
CA ILE A 237 5.36 19.69 -4.77
C ILE A 237 5.81 19.98 -3.33
N ASP A 238 7.06 19.69 -3.04
CA ASP A 238 7.56 19.49 -1.68
C ASP A 238 8.82 20.33 -1.36
N ILE A 239 8.88 21.55 -1.90
CA ILE A 239 10.07 22.39 -1.79
C ILE A 239 9.77 23.83 -1.35
N SER A 240 10.55 24.28 -0.37
CA SER A 240 10.54 25.65 0.15
C SER A 240 11.21 26.65 -0.78
N ASP A 241 12.27 26.19 -1.44
CA ASP A 241 13.13 27.03 -2.25
C ASP A 241 12.46 27.43 -3.56
N ALA A 242 12.33 28.74 -3.76
CA ALA A 242 11.78 29.32 -4.97
C ALA A 242 12.67 29.09 -6.21
N THR A 243 13.98 28.88 -6.04
CA THR A 243 14.92 28.71 -7.17
C THR A 243 14.81 27.34 -7.81
N SER A 244 14.46 26.32 -7.03
CA SER A 244 14.22 24.95 -7.48
C SER A 244 12.86 24.76 -8.20
N ARG A 245 11.95 25.73 -8.10
CA ARG A 245 10.63 25.67 -8.74
C ARG A 245 10.75 26.10 -10.21
N TYR A 246 10.61 25.19 -11.16
CA TYR A 246 10.88 25.48 -12.57
C TYR A 246 9.63 25.90 -13.35
N CYS A 247 8.51 25.26 -13.09
CA CYS A 247 7.24 25.45 -13.80
C CYS A 247 6.22 26.24 -12.99
N ASN A 248 5.19 26.77 -13.66
CA ASN A 248 4.14 27.55 -12.98
C ASN A 248 3.41 26.71 -11.94
N PHE A 249 3.18 25.42 -12.23
CA PHE A 249 2.57 24.49 -11.29
C PHE A 249 3.47 24.11 -10.10
N ASP A 250 4.78 24.37 -10.17
CA ASP A 250 5.68 24.29 -9.01
C ASP A 250 5.57 25.55 -8.12
N ARG A 251 4.87 26.61 -8.59
CA ARG A 251 4.73 27.93 -7.96
C ARG A 251 3.28 28.41 -7.92
N LEU A 252 2.37 27.64 -7.32
CA LEU A 252 0.98 28.10 -7.19
C LEU A 252 0.86 29.37 -6.31
N PRO A 253 0.41 30.52 -6.85
CA PRO A 253 0.27 31.74 -6.07
C PRO A 253 -0.68 31.55 -4.88
N GLY A 254 -0.28 32.04 -3.70
CA GLY A 254 -1.10 31.95 -2.48
C GLY A 254 -1.16 30.54 -1.85
N LYS A 255 -0.40 29.57 -2.36
CA LYS A 255 -0.28 28.23 -1.78
C LYS A 255 1.13 28.03 -1.21
N ALA A 256 1.20 27.69 0.07
CA ALA A 256 2.44 27.26 0.70
C ALA A 256 2.72 25.78 0.34
N TYR A 257 3.99 25.41 0.23
CA TYR A 257 4.37 24.00 0.15
C TYR A 257 4.11 23.30 1.50
N PRO A 258 3.94 21.98 1.51
CA PRO A 258 3.79 21.13 0.35
C PRO A 258 2.37 21.25 -0.21
N TYR A 259 2.17 20.90 -1.48
CA TYR A 259 0.83 20.71 -2.04
C TYR A 259 0.81 19.54 -3.02
N ILE A 260 -0.37 18.95 -3.18
CA ILE A 260 -0.54 17.67 -3.83
C ILE A 260 -1.47 17.89 -5.01
N LEU A 261 -0.90 17.77 -6.21
CA LEU A 261 -1.63 17.87 -7.47
C LEU A 261 -1.94 16.47 -7.97
N TYR A 262 -3.16 16.27 -8.42
CA TYR A 262 -3.57 15.05 -9.12
C TYR A 262 -4.42 15.42 -10.34
N GLY A 263 -4.52 14.50 -11.29
CA GLY A 263 -5.32 14.73 -12.49
C GLY A 263 -6.81 14.78 -12.19
N ALA A 264 -7.45 15.89 -12.58
CA ALA A 264 -8.88 16.07 -12.46
C ALA A 264 -9.63 15.01 -13.28
N ASP A 265 -10.89 14.76 -12.91
CA ASP A 265 -11.73 13.71 -13.51
C ASP A 265 -11.10 12.30 -13.52
N HIS A 266 -10.09 12.09 -12.67
CA HIS A 266 -9.32 10.85 -12.57
C HIS A 266 -8.65 10.41 -13.88
N HIS A 267 -8.06 11.34 -14.64
CA HIS A 267 -7.29 11.03 -15.85
C HIS A 267 -5.85 11.56 -15.77
N VAL A 268 -5.02 11.25 -16.76
CA VAL A 268 -3.73 11.94 -16.94
C VAL A 268 -3.97 13.43 -17.18
N ALA A 269 -3.22 14.27 -16.49
CA ALA A 269 -3.30 15.72 -16.57
C ALA A 269 -1.99 16.34 -17.00
N ARG A 270 -2.09 17.49 -17.67
CA ARG A 270 -0.97 18.40 -17.90
C ARG A 270 -0.84 19.33 -16.70
N PHE A 271 0.19 19.14 -15.89
CA PHE A 271 0.27 19.83 -14.60
C PHE A 271 0.31 21.35 -14.71
N ASN A 272 0.83 21.89 -15.80
CA ASN A 272 0.92 23.34 -16.03
C ASN A 272 -0.43 24.00 -16.40
N TYR A 273 -1.50 23.22 -16.57
CA TYR A 273 -2.84 23.70 -16.89
C TYR A 273 -3.76 23.45 -15.70
N ASP A 274 -4.17 24.53 -15.04
CA ASP A 274 -4.95 24.52 -13.80
C ASP A 274 -6.31 23.82 -13.93
N TYR A 275 -6.94 23.85 -15.10
CA TYR A 275 -8.21 23.18 -15.36
C TYR A 275 -8.10 21.65 -15.55
N GLU A 276 -6.89 21.10 -15.71
CA GLU A 276 -6.68 19.65 -15.81
C GLU A 276 -6.27 19.02 -14.47
N VAL A 277 -5.98 19.83 -13.45
CA VAL A 277 -5.48 19.35 -12.15
C VAL A 277 -6.38 19.77 -11.01
N ASP A 278 -6.41 18.93 -9.99
CA ASP A 278 -7.02 19.23 -8.71
C ASP A 278 -6.00 19.18 -7.58
N LEU A 279 -6.33 19.89 -6.49
CA LEU A 279 -5.55 19.93 -5.26
C LEU A 279 -6.19 19.02 -4.21
N ALA A 280 -5.38 18.18 -3.58
CA ALA A 280 -5.80 17.43 -2.40
C ALA A 280 -5.48 18.22 -1.13
N ASP A 281 -6.40 18.20 -0.17
CA ASP A 281 -6.26 18.83 1.15
C ASP A 281 -5.52 17.95 2.15
N LYS A 282 -5.41 16.65 1.85
CA LYS A 282 -4.74 15.65 2.69
C LYS A 282 -4.39 14.41 1.87
N MET A 283 -3.27 13.80 2.20
CA MET A 283 -2.91 12.45 1.75
C MET A 283 -2.75 11.53 2.96
N ILE A 284 -3.29 10.32 2.88
CA ILE A 284 -3.12 9.27 3.89
C ILE A 284 -2.40 8.09 3.25
N ILE A 285 -1.43 7.53 3.97
CA ILE A 285 -0.79 6.26 3.59
C ILE A 285 -1.09 5.24 4.68
N SER A 286 -1.59 4.09 4.26
CA SER A 286 -1.93 2.97 5.15
C SER A 286 -1.28 1.69 4.67
N ILE A 287 -1.04 0.76 5.59
CA ILE A 287 -0.58 -0.59 5.26
C ILE A 287 -1.58 -1.62 5.75
N SER A 288 -1.72 -2.72 5.02
CA SER A 288 -2.31 -3.95 5.55
C SER A 288 -1.22 -4.98 5.75
N MET A 289 -1.35 -5.78 6.80
CA MET A 289 -0.44 -6.88 7.08
C MET A 289 -1.12 -8.22 6.84
N VAL A 290 -0.29 -9.23 6.54
CA VAL A 290 -0.66 -10.63 6.33
C VAL A 290 -0.96 -11.32 7.66
#